data_AF-A0A2J6PDG9-F1
#
_entry.id   AF-A0A2J6PDG9-F1
#
_cell.length_a   1.000
_cell.length_b   1.000
_cell.length_c   1.000
_cell.angle_alpha   90.00
_cell.angle_beta   90.00
_cell.angle_gamma   90.00
#
_symmetry.space_group_name_H-M   'P 1'
#
loop_
_entity.id
_entity.type
_entity.pdbx_description
1 polymer ?
#
loop_
_entity_poly.entity_id
_entity_poly.type
_entity_poly.pdbx_seq_one_letter_code
_entity_poly.pdbx_strand_id
1 'polypeptide(L)'
;MRKFTDKGVVVWLRFGHEMNWYVNPPRYYGTPAGFVTAWENVAKAVSDNPLVMMFWSPNNLGGSPASDLDEWYPGDDIVNLVGIDCYPQETNQTFEYCYKDYYDRFSASKQKPFAIGETGADAELKENWVKQLVSQSKVDYPNYVSISWIEYLKQGVDFRLLMGDEETLEQTKETLVPSH
;
A
#
# COMPACT_ATOMS: atom_id res chain seq x y z
N MET A 1 -4.05 12.55 16.35
CA MET A 1 -5.01 12.56 15.21
C MET A 1 -6.11 13.60 15.36
N ARG A 2 -6.64 13.86 16.57
CA ARG A 2 -7.68 14.90 16.82
C ARG A 2 -7.44 16.25 16.13
N LYS A 3 -6.20 16.77 16.13
CA LYS A 3 -5.84 18.00 15.39
C LYS A 3 -6.30 18.03 13.91
N PHE A 4 -6.33 16.89 13.23
CA PHE A 4 -6.81 16.76 11.85
C PHE A 4 -8.32 16.50 11.82
N THR A 5 -8.80 15.56 12.63
CA THR A 5 -10.20 15.13 12.60
C THR A 5 -11.16 16.18 13.17
N ASP A 6 -10.73 17.02 14.11
CA ASP A 6 -11.48 18.20 14.59
C ASP A 6 -11.69 19.26 13.49
N LYS A 7 -10.89 19.19 12.41
CA LYS A 7 -11.04 20.00 11.19
C LYS A 7 -11.81 19.28 10.08
N GLY A 8 -12.40 18.12 10.37
CA GLY A 8 -13.13 17.30 9.40
C GLY A 8 -12.23 16.52 8.43
N VAL A 9 -10.92 16.44 8.68
CA VAL A 9 -9.99 15.70 7.81
C VAL A 9 -9.97 14.22 8.23
N VAL A 10 -10.24 13.32 7.28
CA VAL A 10 -10.10 11.88 7.45
C VAL A 10 -8.62 11.50 7.54
N VAL A 11 -8.27 10.63 8.48
CA VAL A 11 -6.92 10.11 8.68
C VAL A 11 -6.93 8.60 8.43
N TRP A 12 -6.10 8.12 7.51
CA TRP A 12 -5.82 6.70 7.36
C TRP A 12 -4.59 6.34 8.20
N LEU A 13 -4.79 5.61 9.30
CA LEU A 13 -3.74 5.22 10.23
C LEU A 13 -3.12 3.87 9.83
N ARG A 14 -1.92 3.91 9.26
CA ARG A 14 -1.14 2.74 8.82
C ARG A 14 -0.18 2.21 9.91
N PHE A 15 -0.74 1.75 11.03
CA PHE A 15 0.04 1.25 12.17
C PHE A 15 0.68 -0.12 11.89
N GLY A 16 1.97 -0.27 12.19
CA GLY A 16 2.69 -1.54 12.05
C GLY A 16 2.79 -2.04 10.61
N HIS A 17 2.97 -1.13 9.65
CA HIS A 17 3.15 -1.47 8.23
C HIS A 17 4.29 -2.47 7.98
N GLU A 18 4.18 -3.25 6.92
CA GLU A 18 5.20 -4.21 6.48
C GLU A 18 5.64 -5.19 7.58
N MET A 19 4.73 -5.54 8.49
CA MET A 19 5.02 -6.42 9.63
C MET A 19 5.64 -7.76 9.20
N ASN A 20 5.18 -8.33 8.09
CA ASN A 20 5.66 -9.59 7.52
C ASN A 20 7.10 -9.50 6.98
N TRP A 21 7.57 -8.30 6.65
CA TRP A 21 8.96 -8.06 6.24
C TRP A 21 9.85 -7.70 7.43
N TYR A 22 9.38 -6.82 8.31
CA TYR A 22 10.19 -6.33 9.43
C TYR A 22 10.43 -7.35 10.53
N VAL A 23 9.75 -8.50 10.53
CA VAL A 23 10.06 -9.60 11.45
C VAL A 23 11.31 -10.39 11.03
N ASN A 24 11.77 -10.30 9.78
CA ASN A 24 12.94 -11.02 9.31
C ASN A 24 13.71 -10.32 8.16
N PRO A 25 14.97 -9.86 8.39
CA PRO A 25 15.67 -9.83 9.68
C PRO A 25 14.97 -8.88 10.67
N PRO A 26 14.96 -9.20 11.97
CA PRO A 26 14.04 -8.54 12.91
C PRO A 26 14.41 -7.07 13.12
N ARG A 27 13.57 -6.18 12.60
CA ARG A 27 13.39 -4.81 13.06
C ARG A 27 12.17 -4.70 13.98
N TYR A 28 11.16 -5.53 13.75
CA TYR A 28 10.04 -5.78 14.63
C TYR A 28 10.25 -7.12 15.34
N TYR A 29 9.83 -7.16 16.60
CA TYR A 29 9.82 -8.39 17.41
C TYR A 29 8.38 -8.80 17.66
N GLY A 30 8.11 -10.11 17.66
CA GLY A 30 6.81 -10.65 18.01
C GLY A 30 6.36 -11.79 17.10
N THR A 31 5.12 -12.21 17.31
CA THR A 31 4.42 -13.21 16.51
C THR A 31 3.22 -12.57 15.82
N PRO A 32 2.65 -13.20 14.78
CA PRO A 32 1.39 -12.74 14.17
C PRO A 32 0.28 -12.48 15.19
N ALA A 33 0.09 -13.39 16.15
CA ALA A 33 -0.88 -13.22 17.24
C ALA A 33 -0.58 -11.98 18.12
N GLY A 34 0.70 -11.73 18.42
CA GLY A 34 1.13 -10.53 19.15
C GLY A 34 0.89 -9.24 18.36
N PHE A 35 1.11 -9.28 17.04
CA PHE A 35 0.79 -8.18 16.14
C PHE A 35 -0.71 -7.88 16.13
N VAL A 36 -1.57 -8.91 15.96
CA VAL A 36 -3.03 -8.75 15.98
C VAL A 36 -3.49 -8.14 17.30
N THR A 37 -2.98 -8.65 18.44
CA THR A 37 -3.30 -8.08 19.77
C THR A 37 -2.89 -6.61 19.87
N ALA A 38 -1.70 -6.24 19.38
CA ALA A 38 -1.25 -4.85 19.38
C ALA A 38 -2.14 -3.97 18.47
N TRP A 39 -2.55 -4.50 17.33
CA TRP A 39 -3.39 -3.80 16.37
C TRP A 39 -4.81 -3.56 16.92
N GLU A 40 -5.42 -4.55 17.56
CA GLU A 40 -6.68 -4.42 18.30
C GLU A 40 -6.64 -3.32 19.35
N ASN A 41 -5.55 -3.24 20.11
CA ASN A 41 -5.37 -2.18 21.12
C ASN A 41 -5.33 -0.78 20.49
N VAL A 42 -4.64 -0.62 19.35
CA VAL A 42 -4.60 0.65 18.63
C VAL A 42 -5.96 0.99 18.04
N ALA A 43 -6.64 0.05 17.39
CA ALA A 43 -7.98 0.25 16.86
C ALA A 43 -8.98 0.67 17.95
N LYS A 44 -8.95 -0.01 19.10
CA LYS A 44 -9.76 0.34 20.27
C LYS A 44 -9.47 1.76 20.76
N ALA A 45 -8.19 2.14 20.84
CA ALA A 45 -7.79 3.46 21.32
C ALA A 45 -8.27 4.62 20.44
N VAL A 46 -8.64 4.35 19.19
CA VAL A 46 -9.05 5.37 18.21
C VAL A 46 -10.51 5.22 17.77
N SER A 47 -11.20 4.20 18.28
CA SER A 47 -12.56 3.81 17.90
C SER A 47 -13.65 4.85 18.18
N ASP A 48 -13.38 5.80 19.09
CA ASP A 48 -14.28 6.93 19.38
C ASP A 48 -14.27 8.01 18.28
N ASN A 49 -13.34 7.92 17.32
CA ASN A 49 -13.18 8.90 16.26
C ASN A 49 -13.52 8.31 14.88
N PRO A 50 -14.71 8.64 14.31
CA PRO A 50 -15.14 8.06 13.04
C PRO A 50 -14.36 8.57 11.83
N LEU A 51 -13.50 9.58 11.98
CA LEU A 51 -12.64 10.09 10.92
C LEU A 51 -11.24 9.46 10.94
N VAL A 52 -10.97 8.53 11.86
CA VAL A 52 -9.77 7.70 11.82
C VAL A 52 -10.14 6.35 11.23
N MET A 53 -9.53 6.04 10.09
CA MET A 53 -9.68 4.76 9.40
C MET A 53 -8.42 3.95 9.61
N MET A 54 -8.54 2.74 10.12
CA MET A 54 -7.41 1.84 10.31
C MET A 54 -7.03 1.15 8.99
N PHE A 55 -5.77 1.30 8.59
CA PHE A 55 -5.24 0.84 7.31
C PHE A 55 -4.18 -0.25 7.51
N TRP A 56 -4.50 -1.48 7.12
CA TRP A 56 -3.58 -2.62 7.21
C TRP A 56 -2.81 -2.79 5.89
N SER A 57 -1.48 -2.68 5.94
CA SER A 57 -0.60 -2.78 4.77
C SER A 57 0.65 -3.61 5.08
N PRO A 58 0.71 -4.90 4.69
CA PRO A 58 1.93 -5.70 4.69
C PRO A 58 2.87 -5.31 3.52
N ASN A 59 4.05 -5.89 3.49
CA ASN A 59 4.95 -5.88 2.34
C ASN A 59 4.55 -6.98 1.34
N ASN A 60 4.88 -6.82 0.07
CA ASN A 60 4.70 -7.84 -0.97
C ASN A 60 5.29 -9.20 -0.58
N LEU A 61 4.76 -10.25 -1.19
CA LEU A 61 5.08 -11.64 -0.85
C LEU A 61 6.10 -12.30 -1.77
N GLY A 62 6.67 -11.57 -2.74
CA GLY A 62 7.68 -12.13 -3.65
C GLY A 62 7.20 -13.35 -4.44
N GLY A 63 5.90 -13.44 -4.73
CA GLY A 63 5.27 -14.58 -5.42
C GLY A 63 4.74 -15.67 -4.49
N SER A 64 4.93 -15.57 -3.16
CA SER A 64 4.20 -16.38 -2.19
C SER A 64 2.72 -16.00 -2.15
N PRO A 65 1.82 -16.95 -1.81
CA PRO A 65 0.39 -16.71 -1.82
C PRO A 65 -0.08 -15.79 -0.69
N ALA A 66 -1.11 -14.99 -0.94
CA ALA A 66 -1.70 -14.05 0.01
C ALA A 66 -2.24 -14.73 1.29
N SER A 67 -2.49 -16.05 1.26
CA SER A 67 -2.83 -16.82 2.46
C SER A 67 -1.76 -16.78 3.55
N ASP A 68 -0.50 -16.54 3.19
CA ASP A 68 0.59 -16.41 4.17
C ASP A 68 0.40 -15.20 5.10
N LEU A 69 -0.48 -14.26 4.74
CA LEU A 69 -0.82 -13.09 5.55
C LEU A 69 -2.02 -13.31 6.48
N ASP A 70 -2.71 -14.45 6.42
CA ASP A 70 -3.94 -14.69 7.19
C ASP A 70 -3.73 -14.53 8.69
N GLU A 71 -2.63 -15.07 9.22
CA GLU A 71 -2.29 -14.99 10.63
C GLU A 71 -1.95 -13.56 11.09
N TRP A 72 -1.63 -12.66 10.15
CA TRP A 72 -1.31 -11.26 10.39
C TRP A 72 -2.54 -10.35 10.26
N TYR A 73 -3.66 -10.85 9.75
CA TYR A 73 -4.85 -10.04 9.49
C TYR A 73 -5.63 -9.77 10.79
N PRO A 74 -5.79 -8.49 11.21
CA PRO A 74 -6.42 -8.16 12.49
C PRO A 74 -7.94 -8.46 12.57
N GLY A 75 -8.60 -8.63 11.43
CA GLY A 75 -10.03 -8.93 11.36
C GLY A 75 -10.88 -7.82 10.73
N ASP A 76 -12.02 -8.22 10.15
CA ASP A 76 -12.87 -7.36 9.32
C ASP A 76 -13.51 -6.19 10.11
N ASP A 77 -13.77 -6.38 11.39
CA ASP A 77 -14.49 -5.41 12.24
C ASP A 77 -13.66 -4.16 12.54
N ILE A 78 -12.33 -4.30 12.52
CA ILE A 78 -11.41 -3.25 12.95
C ILE A 78 -10.55 -2.74 11.79
N VAL A 79 -10.45 -3.47 10.68
CA VAL A 79 -9.78 -3.03 9.44
C VAL A 79 -10.74 -2.26 8.54
N ASN A 80 -10.42 -1.01 8.25
CA ASN A 80 -11.22 -0.16 7.37
C ASN A 80 -10.72 -0.15 5.92
N LEU A 81 -9.40 -0.17 5.72
CA LEU A 81 -8.76 -0.28 4.40
C LEU A 81 -7.66 -1.34 4.43
N VAL A 82 -7.46 -1.96 3.28
CA VAL A 82 -6.41 -2.96 3.05
C VAL A 82 -5.46 -2.44 1.97
N GLY A 83 -4.21 -2.88 2.01
CA GLY A 83 -3.16 -2.44 1.09
C GLY A 83 -1.98 -3.38 1.15
N ILE A 84 -1.07 -3.29 0.20
CA ILE A 84 0.20 -4.01 0.25
C ILE A 84 1.25 -3.17 -0.45
N ASP A 85 2.46 -3.15 0.09
CA ASP A 85 3.56 -2.33 -0.42
C ASP A 85 4.41 -3.16 -1.40
N CYS A 86 4.62 -2.68 -2.63
CA CYS A 86 5.43 -3.38 -3.64
C CYS A 86 6.37 -2.43 -4.38
N TYR A 87 7.59 -2.89 -4.64
CA TYR A 87 8.61 -2.17 -5.41
C TYR A 87 9.21 -3.13 -6.45
N PRO A 88 8.76 -3.09 -7.72
CA PRO A 88 9.28 -4.00 -8.72
C PRO A 88 10.78 -3.78 -8.94
N GLN A 89 11.50 -4.90 -9.02
CA GLN A 89 12.94 -4.97 -9.33
C GLN A 89 13.19 -5.50 -10.75
N GLU A 90 12.18 -6.08 -11.39
CA GLU A 90 12.24 -6.68 -12.72
C GLU A 90 10.94 -6.42 -13.48
N THR A 91 10.99 -6.47 -14.82
CA THR A 91 9.83 -6.21 -15.70
C THR A 91 8.72 -7.25 -15.59
N ASN A 92 9.03 -8.46 -15.09
CA ASN A 92 8.07 -9.53 -14.84
C ASN A 92 7.25 -9.33 -13.54
N GLN A 93 7.67 -8.42 -12.65
CA GLN A 93 6.95 -8.07 -11.42
C GLN A 93 5.87 -7.03 -11.75
N THR A 94 4.84 -7.47 -12.46
CA THR A 94 3.71 -6.65 -12.90
C THR A 94 2.78 -6.25 -11.75
N PHE A 95 1.81 -5.37 -12.04
CA PHE A 95 0.76 -5.00 -11.08
C PHE A 95 0.04 -6.23 -10.54
N GLU A 96 -0.34 -7.15 -11.44
CA GLU A 96 -1.03 -8.37 -11.04
C GLU A 96 -0.16 -9.26 -10.16
N TYR A 97 1.13 -9.39 -10.50
CA TYR A 97 2.09 -10.12 -9.67
C TYR A 97 2.17 -9.55 -8.24
N CYS A 98 2.25 -8.23 -8.10
CA CYS A 98 2.33 -7.58 -6.79
C CYS A 98 1.00 -7.63 -6.01
N TYR A 99 -0.14 -7.46 -6.68
CA TYR A 99 -1.37 -7.01 -6.02
C TYR A 99 -2.56 -7.94 -6.21
N LYS A 100 -2.63 -8.75 -7.27
CA LYS A 100 -3.88 -9.45 -7.63
C LYS A 100 -4.33 -10.42 -6.55
N ASP A 101 -3.46 -11.33 -6.12
CA ASP A 101 -3.81 -12.34 -5.14
C ASP A 101 -4.16 -11.71 -3.77
N TYR A 102 -3.41 -10.68 -3.36
CA TYR A 102 -3.73 -9.89 -2.17
C TYR A 102 -5.09 -9.19 -2.28
N TYR A 103 -5.34 -8.52 -3.41
CA TYR A 103 -6.58 -7.80 -3.67
C TYR A 103 -7.77 -8.75 -3.65
N ASP A 104 -7.69 -9.88 -4.35
CA ASP A 104 -8.76 -10.87 -4.41
C ASP A 104 -9.06 -11.40 -3.00
N ARG A 105 -8.01 -11.70 -2.22
CA ARG A 105 -8.13 -12.24 -0.87
C ARG A 105 -8.64 -11.25 0.17
N PHE A 106 -8.09 -10.05 0.25
CA PHE A 106 -8.35 -9.14 1.38
C PHE A 106 -9.22 -7.94 1.04
N SER A 107 -9.28 -7.54 -0.24
CA SER A 107 -10.11 -6.42 -0.70
C SER A 107 -11.42 -6.91 -1.28
N ALA A 108 -11.38 -7.69 -2.37
CA ALA A 108 -12.57 -8.12 -3.08
C ALA A 108 -13.43 -9.07 -2.24
N SER A 109 -12.84 -10.12 -1.64
CA SER A 109 -13.61 -11.08 -0.84
C SER A 109 -14.28 -10.46 0.41
N LYS A 110 -13.69 -9.38 0.93
CA LYS A 110 -14.11 -8.70 2.17
C LYS A 110 -14.83 -7.37 1.92
N GLN A 111 -14.94 -6.97 0.65
CA GLN A 111 -15.51 -5.69 0.22
C GLN A 111 -14.86 -4.49 0.92
N LYS A 112 -13.53 -4.51 1.05
CA LYS A 112 -12.75 -3.44 1.68
C LYS A 112 -12.09 -2.56 0.60
N PRO A 113 -12.03 -1.22 0.79
CA PRO A 113 -11.21 -0.37 -0.07
C PRO A 113 -9.75 -0.82 -0.06
N PHE A 114 -9.16 -0.86 -1.25
CA PHE A 114 -7.75 -1.17 -1.49
C PHE A 114 -6.98 0.10 -1.81
N ALA A 115 -5.94 0.37 -1.03
CA ALA A 115 -5.00 1.46 -1.28
C ALA A 115 -3.57 0.92 -1.26
N ILE A 116 -2.74 1.34 -2.21
CA ILE A 116 -1.30 1.04 -2.17
C ILE A 116 -0.67 2.02 -1.20
N GLY A 117 -0.23 1.51 -0.05
CA GLY A 117 0.32 2.33 1.03
C GLY A 117 1.70 2.88 0.69
N GLU A 118 2.50 2.13 -0.05
CA GLU A 118 3.82 2.54 -0.52
C GLU A 118 4.21 1.79 -1.79
N THR A 119 4.75 2.52 -2.77
CA THR A 119 5.34 1.92 -3.96
C THR A 119 6.33 2.89 -4.62
N GLY A 120 7.14 2.36 -5.52
CA GLY A 120 8.07 3.09 -6.37
C GLY A 120 8.78 2.12 -7.29
N ALA A 121 9.48 2.64 -8.29
CA ALA A 121 10.36 1.85 -9.14
C ALA A 121 11.61 2.69 -9.48
N ASP A 122 12.71 2.01 -9.81
CA ASP A 122 13.95 2.66 -10.21
C ASP A 122 14.14 2.59 -11.73
N ALA A 123 14.98 3.49 -12.24
CA ALA A 123 15.48 3.51 -13.61
C ALA A 123 14.37 3.24 -14.66
N GLU A 124 14.63 2.30 -15.57
CA GLU A 124 13.78 1.94 -16.71
C GLU A 124 12.43 1.31 -16.33
N LEU A 125 12.22 0.93 -15.05
CA LEU A 125 10.94 0.40 -14.59
C LEU A 125 9.93 1.52 -14.24
N LYS A 126 10.40 2.75 -13.98
CA LYS A 126 9.54 3.88 -13.53
C LYS A 126 8.32 4.08 -14.41
N GLU A 127 8.55 4.33 -15.70
CA GLU A 127 7.49 4.70 -16.63
C GLU A 127 6.46 3.58 -16.75
N ASN A 128 6.92 2.35 -17.00
CA ASN A 128 6.04 1.19 -17.13
C ASN A 128 5.29 0.89 -15.81
N TRP A 129 5.92 1.11 -14.66
CA TRP A 129 5.28 0.90 -13.37
C TRP A 129 4.18 1.93 -13.10
N VAL A 130 4.46 3.22 -13.32
CA VAL A 130 3.45 4.29 -13.19
C VAL A 130 2.26 4.02 -14.10
N LYS A 131 2.51 3.66 -15.38
CA LYS A 131 1.43 3.29 -16.32
C LYS A 131 0.57 2.17 -15.77
N GLN A 132 1.18 1.08 -15.29
CA GLN A 132 0.44 -0.03 -14.69
C GLN A 132 -0.36 0.42 -13.46
N LEU A 133 0.17 1.25 -12.57
CA LEU A 133 -0.54 1.68 -11.37
C LEU A 133 -1.82 2.49 -11.67
N VAL A 134 -1.83 3.28 -12.75
CA VAL A 134 -2.93 4.20 -13.08
C VAL A 134 -3.86 3.71 -14.19
N SER A 135 -3.45 2.71 -14.97
CA SER A 135 -4.24 2.17 -16.08
C SER A 135 -5.13 0.99 -15.68
N GLN A 136 -5.21 0.63 -14.40
CA GLN A 136 -6.02 -0.50 -13.97
C GLN A 136 -7.51 -0.26 -14.22
N SER A 137 -8.17 -1.32 -14.69
CA SER A 137 -9.60 -1.32 -14.97
C SER A 137 -10.40 -1.19 -13.67
N LYS A 138 -11.32 -0.22 -13.61
CA LYS A 138 -12.29 -0.11 -12.50
C LYS A 138 -13.29 -1.26 -12.46
N VAL A 139 -13.43 -2.03 -13.54
CA VAL A 139 -14.28 -3.23 -13.56
C VAL A 139 -13.58 -4.37 -12.81
N ASP A 140 -12.27 -4.52 -13.01
CA ASP A 140 -11.49 -5.60 -12.40
C ASP A 140 -11.05 -5.25 -10.97
N TYR A 141 -10.76 -3.98 -10.71
CA TYR A 141 -10.33 -3.45 -9.41
C TYR A 141 -11.26 -2.35 -8.87
N PRO A 142 -12.57 -2.60 -8.67
CA PRO A 142 -13.53 -1.58 -8.23
C PRO A 142 -13.23 -0.97 -6.86
N ASN A 143 -12.51 -1.70 -6.00
CA ASN A 143 -12.16 -1.23 -4.66
C ASN A 143 -10.82 -0.48 -4.61
N TYR A 144 -10.10 -0.37 -5.72
CA TYR A 144 -8.81 0.30 -5.77
C TYR A 144 -9.00 1.82 -5.79
N VAL A 145 -8.66 2.47 -4.66
CA VAL A 145 -9.02 3.87 -4.39
C VAL A 145 -7.86 4.84 -4.34
N SER A 146 -6.62 4.37 -4.14
CA SER A 146 -5.47 5.26 -3.96
C SER A 146 -4.13 4.56 -4.17
N ILE A 147 -3.15 5.37 -4.56
CA ILE A 147 -1.71 5.02 -4.55
C ILE A 147 -0.90 6.05 -3.80
N SER A 148 0.17 5.61 -3.16
CA SER A 148 1.17 6.46 -2.53
C SER A 148 2.55 6.13 -3.09
N TRP A 149 3.01 6.93 -4.04
CA TRP A 149 4.35 6.83 -4.61
C TRP A 149 5.40 7.46 -3.67
N ILE A 150 6.57 6.83 -3.55
CA ILE A 150 7.69 7.39 -2.80
C ILE A 150 8.55 8.30 -3.67
N GLU A 151 8.43 9.60 -3.43
CA GLU A 151 9.23 10.64 -4.06
C GLU A 151 10.55 10.86 -3.30
N TYR A 152 11.50 9.91 -3.39
CA TYR A 152 12.73 9.95 -2.59
C TYR A 152 13.93 9.26 -3.26
N LEU A 153 15.13 9.84 -3.07
CA LEU A 153 16.41 9.20 -3.43
C LEU A 153 16.91 8.37 -2.24
N LYS A 154 16.75 7.05 -2.30
CA LYS A 154 17.04 6.12 -1.21
C LYS A 154 18.31 5.34 -1.49
N GLN A 155 19.40 5.68 -0.81
CA GLN A 155 20.66 4.89 -0.84
C GLN A 155 21.18 4.58 -2.27
N GLY A 156 21.03 5.53 -3.20
CA GLY A 156 21.46 5.38 -4.59
C GLY A 156 20.38 4.88 -5.56
N VAL A 157 19.23 4.45 -5.05
CA VAL A 157 18.02 4.13 -5.84
C VAL A 157 17.16 5.38 -5.94
N ASP A 158 16.88 5.84 -7.15
CA ASP A 158 16.16 7.10 -7.36
C ASP A 158 14.69 6.84 -7.67
N PHE A 159 13.80 6.94 -6.68
CA PHE A 159 12.36 6.78 -6.93
C PHE A 159 11.67 8.07 -7.41
N ARG A 160 12.37 9.20 -7.49
CA ARG A 160 11.74 10.48 -7.78
C ARG A 160 11.17 10.51 -9.21
N LEU A 161 9.93 10.93 -9.34
CA LEU A 161 9.28 11.24 -10.61
C LEU A 161 9.24 12.75 -10.84
N LEU A 162 9.02 13.54 -9.79
CA LEU A 162 8.79 14.98 -9.87
C LEU A 162 10.08 15.79 -9.66
N MET A 163 10.91 15.32 -8.73
CA MET A 163 12.17 15.93 -8.31
C MET A 163 13.38 15.16 -8.85
N GLY A 164 13.15 14.30 -9.85
CA GLY A 164 14.17 13.55 -10.59
C GLY A 164 14.77 14.38 -11.72
N ASP A 165 15.06 13.72 -12.84
CA ASP A 165 15.46 14.37 -14.09
C ASP A 165 14.26 14.85 -14.93
N GLU A 166 14.53 15.71 -15.90
CA GLU A 166 13.51 16.33 -16.76
C GLU A 166 12.78 15.31 -17.65
N GLU A 167 13.48 14.30 -18.15
CA GLU A 167 12.90 13.26 -19.01
C GLU A 167 11.87 12.44 -18.23
N THR A 168 12.22 11.96 -17.03
CA THR A 168 11.30 11.24 -16.14
C THR A 168 10.07 12.09 -15.81
N LEU A 169 10.25 13.38 -15.55
CA LEU A 169 9.16 14.30 -15.23
C LEU A 169 8.18 14.45 -16.41
N GLU A 170 8.68 14.68 -17.62
CA GLU A 170 7.83 14.85 -18.80
C GLU A 170 7.07 13.55 -19.13
N GLN A 171 7.72 12.38 -19.09
CA GLN A 171 7.06 11.09 -19.27
C GLN A 171 5.97 10.83 -18.21
N THR A 172 6.24 11.22 -16.96
CA THR A 172 5.25 11.10 -15.87
C THR A 172 4.04 12.00 -16.13
N LYS A 173 4.25 13.24 -16.61
CA LYS A 173 3.14 14.15 -16.96
C LYS A 173 2.29 13.55 -18.07
N GLU A 174 2.89 13.01 -19.12
CA GLU A 174 2.15 12.37 -20.23
C GLU A 174 1.30 11.19 -19.75
N THR A 175 1.80 10.44 -18.76
CA THR A 175 1.07 9.29 -18.21
C THR A 175 -0.08 9.70 -17.28
N LEU A 176 0.13 10.72 -16.44
CA LEU A 176 -0.84 11.09 -15.39
C LEU A 176 -1.84 12.17 -15.82
N VAL A 177 -1.48 13.01 -16.78
CA VAL A 177 -2.36 14.08 -17.29
C VAL A 177 -3.03 13.55 -18.54
N PRO A 178 -4.37 13.36 -18.55
CA PRO A 178 -5.06 12.93 -19.75
C PRO A 178 -4.78 13.92 -20.88
N SER A 179 -4.47 13.41 -22.08
CA SER A 179 -4.46 14.22 -23.30
C SER A 179 -5.84 14.86 -23.45
N HIS A 180 -5.91 16.18 -23.29
CA HIS A 180 -7.14 16.95 -23.47
C HIS A 180 -7.65 16.92 -24.91
#